data_AF-A0A7C2VZI0-F1
#
_entry.id   AF-A0A7C2VZI0-F1
#
_cell.length_a   1.000
_cell.length_b   1.000
_cell.length_c   1.000
_cell.angle_alpha   90.00
_cell.angle_beta   90.00
_cell.angle_gamma   90.00
#
_symmetry.space_group_name_H-M   'P 1'
#
loop_
_entity.id
_entity.type
_entity.pdbx_description
1 polymer ?
#
loop_
_entity_poly.entity_id
_entity_poly.type
_entity_poly.pdbx_seq_one_letter_code
_entity_poly.pdbx_strand_id
1 'polypeptide(L)'
;MKRAVFLDRDGTVIEEKTFISDPDEVELIPGAPEALKVIKEMGFLIIGVSNQSGVGRGYFGLKEVEAVNRRMAELLSLYGVSLDDLFICPHAPEEDCMCRKPRPGLLLEAAERYEIDLKRSYMIGDREGDVGAIASVGGKGVLVLTGYGQETWRRWRWGHKPDFVARDLLEAVYWIMIREAKEERMAISKELLEILVCPKCKGELILKDEEGLVCKACRLLYPIEDGIPVMLIDEAKPYEESEDG
;
A
#
# COMPACT_ATOMS: atom_id res chain seq x y z
N MET A 1 -9.69 -4.01 -11.36
CA MET A 1 -8.27 -3.96 -11.00
C MET A 1 -8.10 -4.48 -9.58
N LYS A 2 -7.07 -5.28 -9.34
CA LYS A 2 -6.76 -5.86 -8.02
C LYS A 2 -6.02 -4.82 -7.17
N ARG A 3 -5.93 -5.04 -5.86
CA ARG A 3 -5.09 -4.24 -4.97
C ARG A 3 -3.95 -5.11 -4.46
N ALA A 4 -2.81 -4.51 -4.17
CA ALA A 4 -1.67 -5.22 -3.63
C ALA A 4 -1.08 -4.55 -2.39
N VAL A 5 -0.50 -5.36 -1.53
CA VAL A 5 0.50 -4.93 -0.57
C VAL A 5 1.85 -5.40 -1.10
N PHE A 6 2.65 -4.43 -1.55
CA PHE A 6 4.03 -4.64 -1.95
C PHE A 6 4.91 -4.71 -0.72
N LEU A 7 5.82 -5.68 -0.66
CA LEU A 7 6.70 -5.89 0.49
C LEU A 7 8.16 -5.84 0.03
N ASP A 8 9.01 -5.09 0.73
CA ASP A 8 10.44 -5.38 0.65
C ASP A 8 10.73 -6.76 1.26
N ARG A 9 11.86 -7.35 0.89
CA ARG A 9 12.27 -8.66 1.38
C ARG A 9 13.09 -8.55 2.66
N ASP A 10 14.30 -8.04 2.51
CA ASP A 10 15.28 -7.88 3.59
C ASP A 10 14.84 -6.74 4.52
N GLY A 11 14.91 -6.95 5.83
CA GLY A 11 14.48 -5.96 6.83
C GLY A 11 12.97 -5.82 6.98
N THR A 12 12.16 -6.53 6.20
CA THR A 12 10.69 -6.45 6.23
C THR A 12 10.01 -7.82 6.38
N VAL A 13 10.32 -8.80 5.52
CA VAL A 13 9.82 -10.18 5.63
C VAL A 13 10.86 -11.07 6.30
N ILE A 14 12.13 -10.92 5.93
CA ILE A 14 13.26 -11.62 6.52
C ILE A 14 14.22 -10.64 7.20
N GLU A 15 14.99 -11.12 8.16
CA GLU A 15 16.00 -10.31 8.86
C GLU A 15 17.02 -9.72 7.87
N GLU A 16 17.49 -8.50 8.15
CA GLU A 16 18.48 -7.81 7.34
C GLU A 16 19.90 -8.12 7.85
N LYS A 17 20.73 -8.73 7.01
CA LYS A 17 22.13 -9.11 7.33
C LYS A 17 23.17 -8.57 6.35
N THR A 18 22.78 -7.64 5.49
CA THR A 18 23.59 -7.03 4.42
C THR A 18 24.09 -8.07 3.42
N PHE A 19 23.50 -8.12 2.22
CA PHE A 19 23.94 -9.00 1.12
C PHE A 19 23.75 -10.51 1.43
N ILE A 20 22.56 -10.89 1.90
CA ILE A 20 22.19 -12.30 2.12
C ILE A 20 22.26 -13.08 0.79
N SER A 21 23.13 -14.07 0.76
CA SER A 21 23.33 -14.97 -0.39
C SER A 21 23.38 -16.45 -0.01
N ASP A 22 23.53 -16.75 1.28
CA ASP A 22 23.41 -18.10 1.81
C ASP A 22 21.96 -18.32 2.29
N PRO A 23 21.22 -19.32 1.75
CA PRO A 23 19.89 -19.64 2.25
C PRO A 23 19.86 -19.99 3.74
N ASP A 24 20.93 -20.53 4.32
CA ASP A 24 20.92 -20.91 5.75
C ASP A 24 20.89 -19.67 6.68
N GLU A 25 21.18 -18.48 6.16
CA GLU A 25 21.06 -17.22 6.91
C GLU A 25 19.65 -16.64 6.93
N VAL A 26 18.71 -17.23 6.17
CA VAL A 26 17.34 -16.72 6.05
C VAL A 26 16.54 -17.00 7.32
N GLU A 27 16.14 -15.92 7.97
CA GLU A 27 15.28 -15.92 9.15
C GLU A 27 14.09 -15.01 8.91
N LEU A 28 12.88 -15.49 9.18
CA LEU A 28 11.67 -14.65 9.09
C LEU A 28 11.64 -13.67 10.25
N ILE A 29 11.29 -12.41 9.97
CA ILE A 29 11.03 -11.43 11.02
C ILE A 29 9.81 -11.88 11.84
N PRO A 30 9.86 -11.81 13.18
CA PRO A 30 8.72 -12.14 14.03
C PRO A 30 7.45 -11.38 13.61
N GLY A 31 6.33 -12.08 13.47
CA GLY A 31 5.05 -11.49 13.04
C GLY A 31 4.87 -11.39 11.53
N ALA A 32 5.90 -11.64 10.71
CA ALA A 32 5.77 -11.59 9.25
C ALA A 32 4.75 -12.63 8.72
N PRO A 33 4.76 -13.91 9.14
CA PRO A 33 3.75 -14.86 8.70
C PRO A 33 2.32 -14.45 9.05
N GLU A 34 2.11 -13.94 10.27
CA GLU A 34 0.82 -13.43 10.75
C GLU A 34 0.35 -12.26 9.91
N ALA A 35 1.24 -11.31 9.60
CA ALA A 35 0.95 -10.17 8.75
C ALA A 35 0.48 -10.60 7.35
N LEU A 36 1.16 -11.58 6.74
CA LEU A 36 0.77 -12.13 5.44
C LEU A 36 -0.62 -12.81 5.47
N LYS A 37 -0.99 -13.48 6.57
CA LYS A 37 -2.36 -14.02 6.73
C LYS A 37 -3.38 -12.90 6.69
N VAL A 38 -3.16 -11.83 7.45
CA VAL A 38 -4.09 -10.69 7.50
C VAL A 38 -4.19 -10.00 6.13
N ILE A 39 -3.07 -9.81 5.40
CA ILE A 39 -3.11 -9.25 4.04
C ILE A 39 -3.99 -10.10 3.12
N LYS A 40 -3.84 -11.43 3.19
CA LYS A 40 -4.63 -12.37 2.38
C LYS A 40 -6.11 -12.35 2.74
N GLU A 41 -6.44 -12.28 4.03
CA GLU A 41 -7.82 -12.16 4.52
C GLU A 41 -8.49 -10.85 4.07
N MET A 42 -7.72 -9.77 3.93
CA MET A 42 -8.20 -8.51 3.34
C MET A 42 -8.35 -8.55 1.81
N GLY A 43 -8.02 -9.68 1.16
CA GLY A 43 -8.17 -9.87 -0.29
C GLY A 43 -7.16 -9.11 -1.15
N PHE A 44 -6.02 -8.70 -0.58
CA PHE A 44 -4.92 -8.10 -1.34
C PHE A 44 -4.02 -9.18 -1.94
N LEU A 45 -3.42 -8.87 -3.09
CA LEU A 45 -2.24 -9.58 -3.56
C LEU A 45 -1.04 -9.22 -2.68
N ILE A 46 -0.17 -10.19 -2.43
CA ILE A 46 1.07 -10.04 -1.68
C ILE A 46 2.24 -10.15 -2.65
N ILE A 47 2.84 -9.02 -3.01
CA ILE A 47 3.89 -8.96 -4.03
C ILE A 47 5.21 -8.54 -3.39
N GLY A 48 6.22 -9.39 -3.43
CA GLY A 48 7.56 -9.00 -3.02
C GLY A 48 8.24 -8.13 -4.08
N VAL A 49 8.97 -7.09 -3.66
CA VAL A 49 9.75 -6.20 -4.54
C VAL A 49 11.07 -5.84 -3.86
N SER A 50 12.20 -6.36 -4.36
CA SER A 50 13.48 -6.24 -3.65
C SER A 50 14.64 -5.74 -4.53
N ASN A 51 15.51 -4.91 -3.94
CA ASN A 51 16.75 -4.44 -4.56
C ASN A 51 17.93 -5.36 -4.18
N GLN A 52 18.37 -6.24 -5.08
CA GLN A 52 19.47 -7.19 -4.86
C GLN A 52 20.79 -6.71 -5.48
N SER A 53 21.28 -5.54 -5.06
CA SER A 53 22.47 -4.92 -5.65
C SER A 53 23.78 -5.71 -5.48
N GLY A 54 23.81 -6.72 -4.61
CA GLY A 54 24.95 -7.64 -4.52
C GLY A 54 25.25 -8.34 -5.85
N VAL A 55 24.23 -8.52 -6.70
CA VAL A 55 24.39 -9.10 -8.04
C VAL A 55 25.15 -8.15 -8.98
N GLY A 56 24.67 -6.93 -9.19
CA GLY A 56 25.34 -5.94 -10.04
C GLY A 56 26.72 -5.52 -9.50
N ARG A 57 26.95 -5.66 -8.19
CA ARG A 57 28.26 -5.46 -7.55
C ARG A 57 29.20 -6.66 -7.68
N GLY A 58 28.73 -7.81 -8.15
CA GLY A 58 29.51 -9.04 -8.33
C GLY A 58 29.83 -9.81 -7.04
N TYR A 59 29.09 -9.57 -5.95
CA TYR A 59 29.26 -10.29 -4.68
C TYR A 59 28.72 -11.71 -4.74
N PHE A 60 27.64 -11.92 -5.51
CA PHE A 60 27.00 -13.19 -5.79
C PHE A 60 26.15 -13.10 -7.06
N GLY A 61 25.60 -14.21 -7.55
CA GLY A 61 24.75 -14.26 -8.74
C GLY A 61 23.26 -14.33 -8.45
N LEU A 62 22.47 -14.38 -9.51
CA LEU A 62 21.02 -14.57 -9.42
C LEU A 62 20.63 -15.93 -8.84
N LYS A 63 21.48 -16.95 -9.00
CA LYS A 63 21.21 -18.30 -8.46
C LYS A 63 21.19 -18.30 -6.94
N GLU A 64 22.10 -17.56 -6.31
CA GLU A 64 22.15 -17.38 -4.86
C GLU A 64 20.91 -16.62 -4.37
N VAL A 65 20.51 -15.55 -5.08
CA VAL A 65 19.26 -14.83 -4.80
C VAL A 65 18.04 -15.75 -4.89
N GLU A 66 17.96 -16.59 -5.92
CA GLU A 66 16.89 -17.58 -6.07
C GLU A 66 16.87 -18.60 -4.94
N ALA A 67 18.04 -19.05 -4.46
CA ALA A 67 18.15 -19.98 -3.33
C ALA A 67 17.62 -19.34 -2.03
N VAL A 68 18.02 -18.10 -1.75
CA VAL A 68 17.51 -17.31 -0.62
C VAL A 68 15.99 -17.13 -0.71
N ASN A 69 15.48 -16.77 -1.89
CA ASN A 69 14.04 -16.60 -2.11
C ASN A 69 13.26 -17.90 -1.92
N ARG A 70 13.79 -19.03 -2.40
CA ARG A 70 13.21 -20.36 -2.18
C ARG A 70 13.13 -20.67 -0.69
N ARG A 71 14.22 -20.42 0.05
CA ARG A 71 14.26 -20.68 1.49
C ARG A 71 13.24 -19.84 2.25
N MET A 72 13.11 -18.56 1.91
CA MET A 72 12.06 -17.70 2.47
C MET A 72 10.66 -18.29 2.19
N ALA A 73 10.39 -18.72 0.96
CA ALA A 73 9.11 -19.32 0.59
C ALA A 73 8.83 -20.63 1.35
N GLU A 74 9.84 -21.49 1.52
CA GLU A 74 9.75 -22.71 2.33
C GLU A 74 9.38 -22.39 3.78
N LEU A 75 10.06 -21.42 4.41
CA LEU A 75 9.77 -21.01 5.78
C LEU A 75 8.35 -20.45 5.92
N LEU A 76 7.91 -19.58 5.00
CA LEU A 76 6.55 -19.05 4.97
C LEU A 76 5.49 -20.16 4.82
N SER A 77 5.79 -21.18 4.00
CA SER A 77 4.87 -22.29 3.75
C SER A 77 4.55 -23.11 5.01
N LEU A 78 5.48 -23.18 5.98
CA LEU A 78 5.27 -23.85 7.27
C LEU A 78 4.14 -23.18 8.08
N TYR A 79 3.86 -21.91 7.81
CA TYR A 79 2.78 -21.14 8.42
C TYR A 79 1.51 -21.09 7.55
N GLY A 80 1.51 -21.73 6.38
CA GLY A 80 0.40 -21.72 5.43
C GLY A 80 0.25 -20.42 4.64
N VAL A 81 1.31 -19.61 4.53
CA VAL A 81 1.33 -18.35 3.77
C VAL A 81 2.37 -18.38 2.67
N SER A 82 2.17 -17.52 1.67
CA SER A 82 3.07 -17.36 0.53
C SER A 82 2.91 -15.95 -0.05
N LEU A 83 3.92 -15.49 -0.78
CA LEU A 83 3.77 -14.36 -1.69
C LEU A 83 3.10 -14.85 -2.99
N ASP A 84 2.36 -13.97 -3.67
CA ASP A 84 1.80 -14.24 -5.00
C ASP A 84 2.87 -14.13 -6.10
N ASP A 85 3.85 -13.25 -5.92
CA ASP A 85 5.04 -13.13 -6.77
C ASP A 85 6.17 -12.40 -6.02
N LEU A 86 7.39 -12.46 -6.57
CA LEU A 86 8.57 -11.74 -6.05
C LEU A 86 9.39 -11.17 -7.22
N PHE A 87 9.40 -9.85 -7.33
CA PHE A 87 10.15 -9.11 -8.32
C PHE A 87 11.47 -8.60 -7.74
N ILE A 88 12.53 -8.61 -8.55
CA ILE A 88 13.89 -8.32 -8.09
C ILE A 88 14.61 -7.40 -9.05
N CYS A 89 15.27 -6.37 -8.52
CA CYS A 89 16.24 -5.57 -9.25
C CYS A 89 17.66 -6.05 -8.91
N PRO A 90 18.41 -6.66 -9.83
CA PRO A 90 19.78 -7.12 -9.57
C PRO A 90 20.83 -6.00 -9.64
N HIS A 91 20.48 -4.85 -10.22
CA HIS A 91 21.44 -3.82 -10.59
C HIS A 91 22.06 -3.09 -9.37
N ALA A 92 23.33 -2.72 -9.53
CA ALA A 92 24.06 -1.84 -8.63
C ALA A 92 23.52 -0.39 -8.72
N PRO A 93 23.76 0.46 -7.69
CA PRO A 93 23.27 1.85 -7.70
C PRO A 93 23.78 2.71 -8.87
N GLU A 94 24.96 2.39 -9.39
CA GLU A 94 25.61 3.14 -10.47
C GLU A 94 25.02 2.78 -11.86
N GLU A 95 24.23 1.71 -11.94
CA GLU A 95 23.58 1.26 -13.17
C GLU A 95 22.24 2.00 -13.37
N ASP A 96 22.05 2.62 -14.53
CA ASP A 96 20.84 3.38 -14.87
C ASP A 96 19.68 2.47 -15.30
N CYS A 97 19.11 1.73 -14.36
CA CYS A 97 17.97 0.84 -14.59
C CYS A 97 16.65 1.44 -14.09
N MET A 98 15.52 1.06 -14.69
CA MET A 98 14.20 1.55 -14.25
C MET A 98 13.61 0.80 -13.05
N CYS A 99 14.15 -0.38 -12.73
CA CYS A 99 13.59 -1.24 -11.69
C CYS A 99 14.10 -0.97 -10.27
N ARG A 100 15.29 -0.37 -10.11
CA ARG A 100 15.85 -0.13 -8.77
C ARG A 100 15.03 0.92 -8.01
N LYS A 101 14.41 0.52 -6.89
CA LYS A 101 13.76 1.44 -5.93
C LYS A 101 14.78 2.51 -5.51
N PRO A 102 14.48 3.82 -5.58
CA PRO A 102 13.16 4.45 -5.57
C PRO A 102 12.39 4.52 -6.89
N ARG A 103 12.93 4.03 -8.01
CA ARG A 103 12.16 4.01 -9.26
C ARG A 103 11.02 2.97 -9.16
N PRO A 104 9.83 3.24 -9.71
CA PRO A 104 8.67 2.37 -9.56
C PRO A 104 8.65 1.18 -10.52
N GLY A 105 9.73 0.89 -11.26
CA GLY A 105 9.71 -0.09 -12.35
C GLY A 105 9.18 -1.47 -11.95
N LEU A 106 9.58 -2.00 -10.79
CA LEU A 106 9.08 -3.30 -10.31
C LEU A 106 7.58 -3.25 -9.94
N LEU A 107 7.11 -2.13 -9.39
CA LEU A 107 5.70 -1.94 -9.05
C LEU A 107 4.84 -1.86 -10.33
N LEU A 108 5.34 -1.13 -11.34
CA LEU A 108 4.69 -1.01 -12.65
C LEU A 108 4.63 -2.37 -13.37
N GLU A 109 5.72 -3.14 -13.35
CA GLU A 109 5.76 -4.48 -13.94
C GLU A 109 4.74 -5.42 -13.26
N ALA A 110 4.69 -5.42 -11.93
CA ALA A 110 3.69 -6.19 -11.19
C ALA A 110 2.27 -5.72 -11.50
N ALA A 111 2.05 -4.40 -11.61
CA ALA A 111 0.73 -3.84 -11.90
C ALA A 111 0.22 -4.20 -13.28
N GLU A 112 1.10 -4.23 -14.29
CA GLU A 112 0.76 -4.73 -15.61
C GLU A 112 0.43 -6.23 -15.58
N ARG A 113 1.27 -7.05 -14.93
CA ARG A 113 1.09 -8.51 -14.88
C ARG A 113 -0.19 -8.93 -14.15
N TYR A 114 -0.54 -8.25 -13.07
CA TYR A 114 -1.62 -8.65 -12.17
C TYR A 114 -2.83 -7.72 -12.20
N GLU A 115 -2.84 -6.72 -13.10
CA GLU A 115 -3.87 -5.68 -13.22
C GLU A 115 -4.12 -4.93 -11.89
N ILE A 116 -3.03 -4.51 -11.23
CA ILE A 116 -3.06 -3.86 -9.91
C ILE A 116 -3.35 -2.37 -10.05
N ASP A 117 -4.28 -1.88 -9.24
CA ASP A 117 -4.49 -0.45 -9.00
C ASP A 117 -3.47 0.06 -7.98
N LEU A 118 -2.41 0.68 -8.47
CA LEU A 118 -1.30 1.18 -7.65
C LEU A 118 -1.73 2.29 -6.67
N LYS A 119 -2.74 3.11 -7.00
CA LYS A 119 -3.23 4.18 -6.13
C LYS A 119 -3.99 3.65 -4.91
N ARG A 120 -4.58 2.46 -5.05
CA ARG A 120 -5.27 1.72 -3.99
C ARG A 120 -4.42 0.60 -3.39
N SER A 121 -3.10 0.68 -3.59
CA SER A 121 -2.13 -0.30 -3.12
C SER A 121 -1.16 0.33 -2.13
N TYR A 122 -0.49 -0.54 -1.37
CA TYR A 122 0.42 -0.17 -0.30
C TYR A 122 1.81 -0.72 -0.59
N MET A 123 2.84 -0.07 -0.07
CA MET A 123 4.19 -0.65 -0.01
C MET A 123 4.74 -0.56 1.40
N ILE A 124 5.27 -1.66 1.89
CA ILE A 124 5.88 -1.76 3.22
C ILE A 124 7.36 -2.10 3.01
N GLY A 125 8.25 -1.29 3.59
CA GLY A 125 9.70 -1.48 3.49
C GLY A 125 10.45 -0.73 4.59
N ASP A 126 11.75 -0.95 4.72
CA ASP A 126 12.61 -0.38 5.76
C ASP A 126 13.53 0.75 5.25
N ARG A 127 13.49 1.03 3.94
CA ARG A 127 14.31 2.07 3.30
C ARG A 127 13.44 3.23 2.83
N GLU A 128 14.07 4.41 2.74
CA GLU A 128 13.48 5.56 2.07
C GLU A 128 12.95 5.16 0.69
N GLY A 129 13.80 4.47 -0.10
CA GLY A 129 13.51 4.06 -1.49
C GLY A 129 12.21 3.28 -1.68
N ASP A 130 11.75 2.54 -0.67
CA ASP A 130 10.48 1.82 -0.72
C ASP A 130 9.30 2.78 -0.77
N VAL A 131 9.27 3.68 0.21
CA VAL A 131 8.18 4.64 0.42
C VAL A 131 7.98 5.50 -0.81
N GLY A 132 9.03 6.03 -1.41
CA GLY A 132 8.83 6.87 -2.59
C GLY A 132 8.77 6.14 -3.92
N ALA A 133 9.11 4.84 -3.99
CA ALA A 133 8.73 4.03 -5.16
C ALA A 133 7.19 3.99 -5.28
N ILE A 134 6.49 3.66 -4.20
CA ILE A 134 5.02 3.65 -4.21
C ILE A 134 4.42 5.06 -4.29
N ALA A 135 5.02 6.06 -3.62
CA ALA A 135 4.51 7.43 -3.68
C ALA A 135 4.59 8.01 -5.09
N SER A 136 5.61 7.63 -5.88
CA SER A 136 5.75 8.09 -7.27
C SER A 136 4.63 7.62 -8.21
N VAL A 137 3.88 6.58 -7.81
CA VAL A 137 2.71 6.03 -8.52
C VAL A 137 1.39 6.32 -7.80
N GLY A 138 1.42 7.14 -6.74
CA GLY A 138 0.24 7.59 -6.00
C GLY A 138 -0.34 6.58 -5.02
N GLY A 139 0.36 5.48 -4.72
CA GLY A 139 -0.01 4.57 -3.65
C GLY A 139 0.55 5.03 -2.30
N LYS A 140 0.34 4.23 -1.25
CA LYS A 140 0.67 4.59 0.13
C LYS A 140 1.88 3.81 0.65
N GLY A 141 2.84 4.50 1.26
CA GLY A 141 4.09 3.92 1.76
C GLY A 141 4.12 3.81 3.28
N VAL A 142 4.45 2.64 3.79
CA VAL A 142 4.65 2.39 5.23
C VAL A 142 6.11 2.03 5.47
N LEU A 143 6.75 2.77 6.37
CA LEU A 143 8.11 2.47 6.81
C LEU A 143 8.04 1.55 8.04
N VAL A 144 8.65 0.37 7.98
CA VAL A 144 8.86 -0.46 9.18
C VAL A 144 10.17 -0.08 9.87
N LEU A 145 10.26 -0.24 11.20
CA LEU A 145 11.45 0.06 11.98
C LEU A 145 12.42 -1.13 12.14
N THR A 146 12.05 -2.30 11.63
CA THR A 146 12.92 -3.46 11.42
C THR A 146 13.98 -3.17 10.37
N GLY A 147 15.01 -4.03 10.27
CA GLY A 147 16.12 -3.83 9.34
C GLY A 147 16.82 -2.48 9.56
N TYR A 148 16.96 -1.70 8.48
CA TYR A 148 17.50 -0.34 8.53
C TYR A 148 16.48 0.73 8.90
N GLY A 149 15.21 0.36 9.07
CA GLY A 149 14.08 1.26 9.27
C GLY A 149 14.27 2.31 10.34
N GLN A 150 14.82 1.92 11.50
CA GLN A 150 15.08 2.86 12.59
C GLN A 150 16.14 3.92 12.23
N GLU A 151 17.22 3.54 11.55
CA GLU A 151 18.23 4.49 11.09
C GLU A 151 17.69 5.35 9.95
N THR A 152 17.00 4.73 8.99
CA THR A 152 16.28 5.38 7.90
C THR A 152 15.38 6.50 8.42
N TRP A 153 14.54 6.22 9.42
CA TRP A 153 13.64 7.20 10.00
C TRP A 153 14.38 8.36 10.68
N ARG A 154 15.42 8.06 11.48
CA ARG A 154 16.22 9.10 12.16
C ARG A 154 16.91 10.05 11.19
N ARG A 155 17.25 9.56 10.00
CA ARG A 155 17.98 10.29 8.97
C ARG A 155 17.09 10.73 7.82
N TRP A 156 15.77 10.63 7.97
CA TRP A 156 14.82 10.89 6.89
C TRP A 156 15.08 12.24 6.24
N ARG A 157 15.39 12.22 4.94
CA ARG A 157 15.65 13.42 4.14
C ARG A 157 14.79 13.49 2.89
N TRP A 158 14.02 12.45 2.59
CA TRP A 158 13.20 12.44 1.40
C TRP A 158 11.97 13.36 1.55
N GLY A 159 11.59 14.04 0.46
CA GLY A 159 10.55 15.05 0.48
C GLY A 159 9.15 14.50 0.79
N HIS A 160 8.86 13.27 0.35
CA HIS A 160 7.63 12.57 0.73
C HIS A 160 7.91 11.73 1.97
N LYS A 161 7.13 11.92 3.04
CA LYS A 161 7.20 11.09 4.25
C LYS A 161 6.36 9.83 4.06
N PRO A 162 6.64 8.73 4.79
CA PRO A 162 5.74 7.60 4.82
C PRO A 162 4.37 8.01 5.36
N ASP A 163 3.31 7.40 4.85
CA ASP A 163 1.94 7.53 5.37
C ASP A 163 1.82 6.99 6.79
N PHE A 164 2.68 6.02 7.15
CA PHE A 164 2.79 5.47 8.49
C PHE A 164 4.18 4.93 8.80
N VAL A 165 4.57 4.99 10.08
CA VAL A 165 5.80 4.37 10.58
C VAL A 165 5.40 3.30 11.58
N ALA A 166 5.72 2.04 11.27
CA ALA A 166 5.37 0.88 12.07
C ALA A 166 6.62 0.26 12.70
N ARG A 167 6.48 -0.37 13.86
CA ARG A 167 7.56 -1.10 14.53
C ARG A 167 8.01 -2.31 13.72
N ASP A 168 7.07 -3.00 13.10
CA ASP A 168 7.28 -4.21 12.32
C ASP A 168 6.19 -4.36 11.24
N LEU A 169 6.30 -5.42 10.43
CA LEU A 169 5.37 -5.72 9.34
C LEU A 169 3.94 -5.97 9.84
N LEU A 170 3.75 -6.57 11.02
CA LEU A 170 2.42 -6.87 11.55
C LEU A 170 1.68 -5.59 11.95
N GLU A 171 2.36 -4.66 12.62
CA GLU A 171 1.79 -3.35 12.94
C GLU A 171 1.46 -2.54 11.68
N ALA A 172 2.32 -2.60 10.65
CA ALA A 172 2.05 -1.97 9.36
C ALA A 172 0.76 -2.52 8.72
N VAL A 173 0.58 -3.83 8.72
CA VAL A 173 -0.61 -4.48 8.16
C VAL A 173 -1.87 -4.17 8.97
N TYR A 174 -1.79 -4.11 10.30
CA TYR A 174 -2.94 -3.68 11.10
C TYR A 174 -3.34 -2.23 10.84
N TRP A 175 -2.37 -1.35 10.60
CA TRP A 175 -2.68 0.01 10.18
C TRP A 175 -3.41 0.04 8.83
N ILE A 176 -2.97 -0.76 7.85
CA ILE A 176 -3.68 -0.92 6.56
C ILE A 176 -5.11 -1.43 6.80
N MET A 177 -5.28 -2.47 7.61
CA MET A 177 -6.60 -3.05 7.91
C MET A 177 -7.57 -2.03 8.52
N ILE A 178 -7.11 -1.25 9.51
CA ILE A 178 -7.92 -0.20 10.14
C ILE A 178 -8.27 0.88 9.13
N ARG A 179 -7.34 1.23 8.25
CA ARG A 179 -7.56 2.22 7.20
C ARG A 179 -8.60 1.76 6.19
N GLU A 180 -8.46 0.53 5.68
CA GLU A 180 -9.41 -0.08 4.74
C GLU A 180 -10.82 -0.15 5.35
N ALA A 181 -10.94 -0.57 6.61
CA ALA A 181 -12.23 -0.59 7.32
C ALA A 181 -12.85 0.82 7.48
N LYS A 182 -12.04 1.86 7.60
CA LYS A 182 -12.52 3.26 7.63
C LYS A 182 -12.95 3.74 6.25
N GLU A 183 -12.15 3.48 5.21
CA GLU A 183 -12.50 3.84 3.83
C GLU A 183 -13.80 3.13 3.40
N GLU A 184 -14.01 1.86 3.77
CA GLU A 184 -15.27 1.14 3.53
C GLU A 184 -16.46 1.73 4.30
N ARG A 185 -16.27 2.13 5.57
CA ARG A 185 -17.33 2.77 6.36
C ARG A 185 -17.71 4.15 5.84
N MET A 186 -16.74 4.90 5.31
CA MET A 186 -16.97 6.25 4.75
C MET A 186 -17.62 6.19 3.36
N ALA A 187 -17.48 5.08 2.64
CA ALA A 187 -18.12 4.89 1.34
C ALA A 187 -19.63 4.61 1.49
N ILE A 188 -20.46 5.58 1.09
CA ILE A 188 -21.89 5.32 0.94
C ILE A 188 -22.09 4.28 -0.16
N SER A 189 -22.86 3.23 0.13
CA SER A 189 -23.19 2.22 -0.87
C SER A 189 -23.90 2.85 -2.08
N LYS A 190 -23.50 2.48 -3.30
CA LYS A 190 -24.14 2.95 -4.55
C LYS A 190 -25.65 2.71 -4.56
N GLU A 191 -26.09 1.58 -4.02
CA GLU A 191 -27.51 1.23 -3.90
C GLU A 191 -28.27 2.24 -3.02
N LEU A 192 -27.67 2.73 -1.93
CA LEU A 192 -28.28 3.78 -1.11
C LEU A 192 -28.37 5.11 -1.87
N LEU A 193 -27.33 5.49 -2.62
CA LEU A 193 -27.36 6.72 -3.42
C LEU A 193 -28.48 6.70 -4.47
N GLU A 194 -28.73 5.55 -5.09
CA GLU A 194 -29.80 5.38 -6.09
C GLU A 194 -31.21 5.50 -5.49
N ILE A 195 -31.38 5.24 -4.19
CA ILE A 195 -32.66 5.33 -3.48
C ILE A 195 -32.88 6.74 -2.90
N LEU A 196 -31.80 7.47 -2.58
CA LEU A 196 -31.88 8.76 -1.91
C LEU A 196 -32.33 9.87 -2.87
N VAL A 197 -33.29 10.68 -2.40
CA VAL A 197 -33.75 11.90 -3.07
C VAL A 197 -33.73 13.06 -2.09
N CYS A 198 -33.64 14.28 -2.60
CA CYS A 198 -33.63 15.48 -1.76
C CYS A 198 -34.88 15.50 -0.85
N PRO A 199 -34.76 15.56 0.49
CA PRO A 199 -35.90 15.54 1.39
C PRO A 199 -36.82 16.75 1.17
N LYS A 200 -36.27 17.89 0.75
CA LYS A 200 -36.98 19.15 0.51
C LYS A 200 -37.80 19.17 -0.80
N CYS A 201 -37.20 18.76 -1.93
CA CYS A 201 -37.87 18.86 -3.24
C CYS A 201 -38.09 17.53 -3.96
N LYS A 202 -37.62 16.41 -3.40
CA LYS A 202 -37.62 15.07 -4.01
C LYS A 202 -36.84 14.96 -5.32
N GLY A 203 -36.04 15.98 -5.65
CA GLY A 203 -35.13 15.96 -6.80
C GLY A 203 -33.88 15.13 -6.55
N GLU A 204 -33.12 14.94 -7.63
CA GLU A 204 -31.87 14.19 -7.64
C GLU A 204 -30.80 14.78 -6.70
N LEU A 205 -29.97 13.90 -6.17
CA LEU A 205 -28.82 14.22 -5.34
C LEU A 205 -27.54 13.73 -6.02
N ILE A 206 -26.51 14.58 -5.98
CA ILE A 206 -25.20 14.31 -6.57
C ILE A 206 -24.19 14.22 -5.44
N LEU A 207 -23.43 13.14 -5.38
CA LEU A 207 -22.33 13.01 -4.44
C LEU A 207 -21.19 13.97 -4.84
N LYS A 208 -20.74 14.81 -3.90
CA LYS A 208 -19.59 15.70 -4.07
C LYS A 208 -18.45 15.24 -3.16
N ASP A 209 -17.41 14.66 -3.77
CA ASP A 209 -16.10 14.34 -3.18
C ASP A 209 -16.15 13.80 -1.74
N GLU A 210 -17.12 12.92 -1.45
CA GLU A 210 -17.37 12.30 -0.14
C GLU A 210 -17.80 13.26 1.01
N GLU A 211 -17.84 14.58 0.77
CA GLU A 211 -18.21 15.59 1.77
C GLU A 211 -19.73 15.72 1.98
N GLY A 212 -20.52 15.45 0.94
CA GLY A 212 -21.97 15.63 1.01
C GLY A 212 -22.75 15.25 -0.25
N LEU A 213 -24.08 15.18 -0.10
CA LEU A 213 -25.03 15.05 -1.20
C LEU A 213 -25.59 16.42 -1.57
N VAL A 214 -25.40 16.82 -2.82
CA VAL A 214 -25.82 18.12 -3.33
C VAL A 214 -27.12 17.99 -4.08
N CYS A 215 -28.12 18.78 -3.69
CA CYS A 215 -29.30 19.04 -4.51
C CYS A 215 -29.12 20.37 -5.25
N LYS A 216 -28.85 20.33 -6.56
CA LYS A 216 -28.69 21.53 -7.39
C LYS A 216 -29.95 22.40 -7.40
N ALA A 217 -31.13 21.78 -7.44
CA ALA A 217 -32.41 22.50 -7.47
C ALA A 217 -32.69 23.28 -6.18
N CYS A 218 -32.35 22.71 -5.01
CA CYS A 218 -32.51 23.38 -3.73
C CYS A 218 -31.32 24.24 -3.33
N ARG A 219 -30.19 24.11 -4.04
CA ARG A 219 -28.88 24.68 -3.67
C ARG A 219 -28.52 24.33 -2.22
N LEU A 220 -28.71 23.07 -1.87
CA LEU A 220 -28.41 22.53 -0.54
C LEU A 220 -27.41 21.39 -0.65
N LEU A 221 -26.47 21.37 0.29
CA LEU A 221 -25.55 20.26 0.55
C LEU A 221 -25.98 19.59 1.86
N TYR A 222 -26.34 18.32 1.78
CA TYR A 222 -26.59 17.46 2.92
C TYR A 222 -25.27 16.80 3.31
N PRO A 223 -24.73 17.06 4.53
CA PRO A 223 -23.44 16.52 4.92
C PRO A 223 -23.49 15.01 5.06
N ILE A 224 -22.32 14.38 4.91
CA ILE A 224 -22.13 12.97 5.23
C ILE A 224 -21.30 12.89 6.51
N GLU A 225 -21.85 12.23 7.52
CA GLU A 225 -21.19 12.05 8.82
C GLU A 225 -21.04 10.56 9.07
N ASP A 226 -19.81 10.10 9.33
CA ASP A 226 -19.48 8.69 9.53
C ASP A 226 -20.01 7.76 8.40
N GLY A 227 -20.03 8.25 7.15
CA GLY A 227 -20.53 7.52 5.98
C GLY A 227 -22.05 7.49 5.84
N ILE A 228 -22.78 8.21 6.69
CA ILE A 228 -24.24 8.30 6.67
C ILE A 228 -24.65 9.69 6.18
N PRO A 229 -25.43 9.80 5.08
CA PRO A 229 -26.02 11.06 4.66
C PRO A 229 -27.01 11.59 5.70
N VAL A 230 -26.77 12.80 6.19
CA VAL A 230 -27.69 13.50 7.09
C VAL A 230 -28.78 14.15 6.24
N MET A 231 -29.88 13.42 6.04
CA MET A 231 -31.00 13.82 5.17
C MET A 231 -32.02 14.74 5.88
N LEU A 232 -31.54 15.61 6.78
CA LEU A 232 -32.33 16.58 7.51
C LEU A 232 -32.20 17.97 6.85
N ILE A 233 -33.34 18.63 6.62
CA ILE A 233 -33.38 19.91 5.87
C ILE A 233 -32.74 21.05 6.66
N ASP A 234 -32.87 21.02 7.97
CA ASP A 234 -32.33 21.98 8.94
C ASP A 234 -30.82 21.83 9.16
N GLU A 235 -30.26 20.66 8.90
CA GLU A 235 -28.82 20.41 8.94
C GLU A 235 -28.12 20.65 7.59
N ALA A 236 -28.89 20.91 6.53
CA ALA A 236 -28.36 21.16 5.20
C ALA A 236 -27.67 22.53 5.10
N LYS A 237 -26.51 22.58 4.43
CA LYS A 237 -25.73 23.80 4.20
C LYS A 237 -26.07 24.40 2.82
N PRO A 238 -26.03 25.74 2.66
CA PRO A 238 -26.12 26.36 1.34
C PRO A 238 -25.01 25.86 0.42
N TYR A 239 -25.36 25.55 -0.83
CA TYR A 239 -24.42 25.11 -1.86
C TYR A 239 -24.31 26.15 -2.97
N GLU A 240 -23.08 26.57 -3.25
CA GLU A 240 -22.71 27.43 -4.39
C GLU A 240 -21.71 26.68 -5.26
N GLU A 241 -21.98 26.61 -6.56
CA GLU A 241 -21.09 25.97 -7.53
C GLU A 241 -19.89 26.91 -7.76
N SER A 242 -18.67 26.47 -7.49
CA SER A 242 -17.45 27.20 -7.84
C SER A 242 -17.22 27.13 -9.35
N GLU A 243 -16.90 28.25 -9.99
CA GLU A 243 -16.78 28.38 -11.47
C GLU A 243 -15.59 27.63 -12.11
N ASP A 244 -14.75 26.95 -11.33
CA ASP A 244 -13.62 26.18 -11.87
C ASP A 244 -13.97 24.69 -11.94
N GLY A 245 -14.46 24.26 -13.11
CA GLY A 245 -14.66 22.86 -13.51
C GLY A 245 -14.05 22.59 -14.88
#